data_AF-A0A2W2DB61-F1
#
_entry.id   AF-A0A2W2DB61-F1
#
_cell.length_a   1.000
_cell.length_b   1.000
_cell.length_c   1.000
_cell.angle_alpha   90.00
_cell.angle_beta   90.00
_cell.angle_gamma   90.00
#
_symmetry.space_group_name_H-M   'P 1'
#
loop_
_entity.id
_entity.type
_entity.pdbx_description
1 polymer ?
#
loop_
_entity_poly.entity_id
_entity_poly.type
_entity_poly.pdbx_seq_one_letter_code
_entity_poly.pdbx_strand_id
1 'polypeptide(L)'
;MSPLYRLRNTEAASAALWRYLPISDRLALRGVDKASRDGFGRLSPDLANLDRDFTAYQQSEAFTRRQNDAAEHGYGMLKNSGKVFVQTYKMSGDRFSIAASLILDPTAGVVILADNDPKSTQRAAEIRTFYLDSKIPPENVRIHQVLHQRYTQKPGAKPADLAYQEFKAWSRGAQPGPLRPAWLDRAVRRRSYPLYQWGSRGTATVGQHLQERGAETVRASVRAHWTFDNDAEKLTLLGALLAQWGFQPKTKYVLLWAKKGAKTAAKAHHFVPLDTWQELARRCRGVGYTPVAAGDDIGLDTTPNLAQFWSRDEWKSVFPSSRIAQLALYGELARQCPELKSVGMISGALEGPALLGIPTMYLEERTSERFDRFHTWSNGRLPGFEHFAIAAPPGYEQQKYWADFAKDAPERLRKRYEALLRYAKATDNEQLAKVSPEAKSVEPRLGYALDRSAAPEHRPDATDKMRALARTFADEALAEKMALEARFARLGPDATPQSDANEFDLTEPEWAEIIHWVQTGSLARNRLSAPDEATLRRAWHSSPEEFKSAFEGVFPAARGAVTTAAPPKAKNKAISRKASYGPYISAINKWMDKVSLVRDPRFDAVTALMRDLRDQLQD
;
A
#
# COMPACT_ATOMS: atom_id res chain seq x y z
N MET A 1 -41.31 34.08 -34.83
CA MET A 1 -40.00 34.00 -34.13
C MET A 1 -39.87 35.21 -33.23
N SER A 2 -39.86 35.02 -31.90
CA SER A 2 -39.92 36.11 -30.91
C SER A 2 -38.57 36.34 -30.20
N PRO A 3 -38.32 37.55 -29.64
CA PRO A 3 -37.00 38.05 -29.25
C PRO A 3 -36.49 37.61 -27.86
N LEU A 4 -36.99 36.50 -27.30
CA LEU A 4 -36.65 36.08 -25.93
C LEU A 4 -35.45 35.12 -25.82
N TYR A 5 -34.73 34.85 -26.90
CA TYR A 5 -33.60 33.91 -26.90
C TYR A 5 -32.20 34.55 -26.72
N ARG A 6 -32.09 35.88 -26.52
CA ARG A 6 -30.79 36.58 -26.41
C ARG A 6 -30.37 37.07 -25.01
N LEU A 7 -31.18 36.92 -23.97
CA LEU A 7 -30.87 37.52 -22.65
C LEU A 7 -30.43 36.55 -21.55
N ARG A 8 -30.26 35.24 -21.82
CA ARG A 8 -29.76 34.28 -20.81
C ARG A 8 -28.29 33.87 -20.93
N ASN A 9 -27.56 34.36 -21.94
CA ASN A 9 -26.16 33.99 -22.15
C ASN A 9 -25.13 35.06 -21.75
N THR A 10 -25.55 36.22 -21.24
CA THR A 10 -24.63 37.29 -20.84
C THR A 10 -24.28 37.30 -19.35
N GLU A 11 -25.14 36.81 -18.45
CA GLU A 11 -24.82 36.74 -17.02
C GLU A 11 -23.84 35.58 -16.70
N ALA A 12 -23.96 34.45 -17.40
CA ALA A 12 -23.04 33.32 -17.24
C ALA A 12 -21.65 33.63 -17.82
N ALA A 13 -21.56 34.41 -18.89
CA ALA A 13 -20.29 34.83 -19.48
C ALA A 13 -19.54 35.85 -18.60
N SER A 14 -20.27 36.79 -17.98
CA SER A 14 -19.70 37.77 -17.04
C SER A 14 -19.18 37.12 -15.75
N ALA A 15 -19.87 36.09 -15.23
CA ALA A 15 -19.43 35.33 -14.05
C ALA A 15 -18.20 34.44 -14.33
N ALA A 16 -18.06 33.95 -15.57
CA ALA A 16 -16.89 33.19 -15.99
C ALA A 16 -15.65 34.07 -16.16
N LEU A 17 -15.78 35.24 -16.80
CA LEU A 17 -14.67 36.19 -16.97
C LEU A 17 -14.13 36.74 -15.64
N TRP A 18 -15.00 36.93 -14.65
CA TRP A 18 -14.65 37.44 -13.32
C TRP A 18 -13.61 36.57 -12.59
N ARG A 19 -13.54 35.28 -12.91
CA ARG A 19 -12.64 34.31 -12.26
C ARG A 19 -11.22 34.34 -12.81
N TYR A 20 -11.00 34.93 -13.99
CA TYR A 20 -9.70 34.88 -14.70
C TYR A 20 -8.91 36.20 -14.66
N LEU A 21 -9.48 37.29 -14.14
CA LEU A 21 -8.75 38.56 -14.02
C LEU A 21 -7.77 38.55 -12.83
N PRO A 22 -6.58 39.16 -12.96
CA PRO A 22 -5.68 39.47 -11.84
C PRO A 22 -6.37 40.33 -10.77
N ILE A 23 -5.96 40.21 -9.50
CA ILE A 23 -6.55 40.94 -8.37
C ILE A 23 -6.47 42.47 -8.56
N SER A 24 -5.42 42.98 -9.20
CA SER A 24 -5.24 44.41 -9.51
C SER A 24 -6.38 44.98 -10.36
N ASP A 25 -6.85 44.20 -11.34
CA ASP A 25 -7.82 44.67 -12.35
C ASP A 25 -9.25 44.57 -11.80
N ARG A 26 -9.49 43.62 -10.88
CA ARG A 26 -10.73 43.52 -10.10
C ARG A 26 -10.92 44.71 -9.15
N LEU A 27 -9.81 45.30 -8.67
CA LEU A 27 -9.84 46.46 -7.79
C LEU A 27 -10.05 47.77 -8.57
N ALA A 28 -9.56 47.87 -9.80
CA ALA A 28 -9.82 49.01 -10.69
C ALA A 28 -11.29 49.10 -11.13
N LEU A 29 -11.94 47.95 -11.35
CA LEU A 29 -13.36 47.87 -11.76
C LEU A 29 -14.37 48.14 -10.64
N ARG A 30 -13.94 48.20 -9.37
CA ARG A 30 -14.84 48.42 -8.23
C ARG A 30 -15.07 49.88 -7.87
N GLY A 31 -14.55 50.84 -8.63
CA GLY A 31 -14.84 52.26 -8.40
C GLY A 31 -14.58 52.69 -6.96
N VAL A 32 -13.52 52.16 -6.34
CA VAL A 32 -13.18 52.49 -4.97
C VAL A 32 -12.52 53.87 -4.98
N ASP A 33 -13.27 54.86 -4.51
CA ASP A 33 -12.84 56.24 -4.40
C ASP A 33 -11.60 56.39 -3.50
N LYS A 34 -10.77 57.37 -3.84
CA LYS A 34 -9.44 57.69 -3.31
C LYS A 34 -9.45 57.90 -1.78
N ALA A 35 -10.60 58.20 -1.19
CA ALA A 35 -10.79 58.43 0.25
C ALA A 35 -10.65 57.17 1.14
N SER A 36 -10.67 55.95 0.58
CA SER A 36 -10.53 54.71 1.35
C SER A 36 -9.10 54.19 1.48
N ARG A 37 -8.13 54.82 0.81
CA ARG A 37 -6.70 54.50 0.95
C ARG A 37 -6.06 55.04 2.22
N ASP A 38 -6.62 56.11 2.81
CA ASP A 38 -6.04 56.75 3.99
C ASP A 38 -6.46 56.09 5.32
N GLY A 39 -7.40 55.14 5.29
CA GLY A 39 -7.90 54.44 6.48
C GLY A 39 -7.10 53.20 6.92
N PHE A 40 -6.17 52.70 6.09
CA PHE A 40 -5.39 51.48 6.40
C PHE A 40 -4.10 51.73 7.19
N GLY A 41 -3.84 52.98 7.62
CA GLY A 41 -2.64 53.40 8.33
C GLY A 41 -2.55 53.01 9.81
N ARG A 42 -3.41 52.13 10.33
CA ARG A 42 -3.35 51.67 11.73
C ARG A 42 -3.53 50.15 11.84
N LEU A 43 -2.57 49.40 11.31
CA LEU A 43 -2.36 48.01 11.75
C LEU A 43 -1.60 48.03 13.08
N SER A 44 -2.06 47.22 14.03
CA SER A 44 -1.53 47.10 15.40
C SER A 44 0.01 46.92 15.42
N PRO A 45 0.73 47.51 16.40
CA PRO A 45 2.15 47.24 16.66
C PRO A 45 2.50 45.74 16.70
N ASP A 46 1.54 44.88 17.03
CA ASP A 46 1.73 43.43 17.15
C ASP A 46 2.07 42.74 15.82
N LEU A 47 1.56 43.24 14.69
CA LEU A 47 1.87 42.68 13.37
C LEU A 47 3.27 43.09 12.90
N ALA A 48 3.69 44.31 13.23
CA ALA A 48 5.05 44.79 12.96
C ALA A 48 6.09 44.09 13.85
N ASN A 49 5.70 43.67 15.06
CA ASN A 49 6.53 42.85 15.93
C ASN A 49 6.60 41.40 15.40
N LEU A 50 5.49 40.82 14.93
CA LEU A 50 5.50 39.48 14.33
C LEU A 50 6.40 39.37 13.09
N ASP A 51 6.39 40.39 12.23
CA ASP A 51 7.21 40.40 11.01
C ASP A 51 8.70 40.57 11.35
N ARG A 52 9.00 41.34 12.41
CA ARG A 52 10.37 41.51 12.93
C ARG A 52 10.89 40.24 13.60
N ASP A 53 10.07 39.58 14.42
CA ASP A 53 10.40 38.31 15.09
C ASP A 53 10.57 37.18 14.08
N PHE A 54 9.75 37.16 13.03
CA PHE A 54 9.88 36.21 11.94
C PHE A 54 11.14 36.47 11.10
N THR A 55 11.48 37.73 10.83
CA THR A 55 12.71 38.12 10.14
C THR A 55 13.95 37.78 10.99
N ALA A 56 13.92 38.07 12.29
CA ALA A 56 14.98 37.72 13.23
C ALA A 56 15.15 36.20 13.35
N TYR A 57 14.05 35.44 13.36
CA TYR A 57 14.09 33.98 13.31
C TYR A 57 14.68 33.46 12.00
N GLN A 58 14.32 34.02 10.85
CA GLN A 58 14.90 33.66 9.55
C GLN A 58 16.40 33.97 9.44
N GLN A 59 16.88 34.98 10.17
CA GLN A 59 18.30 35.35 10.24
C GLN A 59 19.06 34.61 11.34
N SER A 60 18.38 33.85 12.20
CA SER A 60 19.00 33.14 13.32
C SER A 60 19.85 31.96 12.85
N GLU A 61 20.93 31.67 13.59
CA GLU A 61 21.74 30.46 13.37
C GLU A 61 20.94 29.17 13.49
N ALA A 62 19.87 29.16 14.29
CA ALA A 62 18.98 28.01 14.43
C ALA A 62 18.18 27.72 13.14
N PHE A 63 17.76 28.76 12.41
CA PHE A 63 17.12 28.61 11.11
C PHE A 63 18.11 28.18 10.03
N THR A 64 19.32 28.76 10.04
CA THR A 64 20.40 28.37 9.12
C THR A 64 20.88 26.94 9.36
N ARG A 65 21.08 26.51 10.62
CA ARG A 65 21.36 25.10 10.95
C ARG A 65 20.23 24.18 10.49
N ARG A 66 18.97 24.54 10.74
CA ARG A 66 17.83 23.75 10.23
C ARG A 66 17.78 23.69 8.70
N GLN A 67 18.18 24.74 7.99
CA GLN A 67 18.28 24.73 6.52
C GLN A 67 19.44 23.87 6.03
N ASN A 68 20.58 23.88 6.72
CA ASN A 68 21.75 23.09 6.38
C ASN A 68 21.52 21.60 6.69
N ASP A 69 20.96 21.28 7.86
CA ASP A 69 20.50 19.93 8.20
C ASP A 69 19.43 19.46 7.20
N ALA A 70 18.53 20.36 6.78
CA ALA A 70 17.55 20.09 5.74
C ALA A 70 18.18 19.83 4.37
N ALA A 71 19.23 20.55 4.00
CA ALA A 71 19.94 20.36 2.74
C ALA A 71 20.73 19.03 2.75
N GLU A 72 21.44 18.72 3.84
CA GLU A 72 22.25 17.51 3.99
C GLU A 72 21.40 16.23 4.03
N HIS A 73 20.21 16.28 4.64
CA HIS A 73 19.32 15.12 4.74
C HIS A 73 18.25 15.05 3.63
N GLY A 74 18.32 15.93 2.62
CA GLY A 74 17.40 15.92 1.48
C GLY A 74 16.00 16.48 1.75
N TYR A 75 15.81 17.25 2.83
CA TYR A 75 14.61 18.00 3.18
C TYR A 75 14.51 19.39 2.48
N GLY A 76 15.07 19.59 1.26
CA GLY A 76 15.02 20.87 0.49
C GLY A 76 13.60 21.34 0.13
N MET A 77 13.28 22.03 -0.99
CA MET A 77 11.87 22.18 -1.49
C MET A 77 11.67 21.72 -2.95
N LEU A 78 10.51 21.14 -3.35
CA LEU A 78 10.23 20.77 -4.77
C LEU A 78 10.08 22.10 -5.52
N LYS A 79 11.14 22.52 -6.20
CA LYS A 79 11.10 23.68 -7.08
C LYS A 79 10.66 23.20 -8.45
N ASN A 80 9.68 23.87 -9.04
CA ASN A 80 9.31 23.72 -10.45
C ASN A 80 8.42 22.55 -10.89
N SER A 81 7.87 21.72 -9.98
CA SER A 81 7.12 20.55 -10.44
C SER A 81 5.67 20.82 -10.91
N GLY A 82 5.30 20.44 -12.13
CA GLY A 82 3.93 20.51 -12.67
C GLY A 82 3.03 19.37 -12.18
N LYS A 83 3.63 18.19 -11.97
CA LYS A 83 2.98 16.99 -11.43
C LYS A 83 3.78 16.48 -10.21
N VAL A 84 3.08 16.00 -9.17
CA VAL A 84 3.74 15.43 -7.99
C VAL A 84 3.18 14.05 -7.67
N PHE A 85 4.03 13.03 -7.70
CA PHE A 85 3.70 11.69 -7.22
C PHE A 85 3.84 11.63 -5.70
N VAL A 86 2.88 11.01 -5.04
CA VAL A 86 2.96 10.66 -3.62
C VAL A 86 3.02 9.15 -3.50
N GLN A 87 4.04 8.64 -2.81
CA GLN A 87 4.22 7.22 -2.54
C GLN A 87 4.61 6.99 -1.08
N THR A 88 4.37 5.80 -0.56
CA THR A 88 4.87 5.38 0.76
C THR A 88 6.13 4.54 0.63
N TYR A 89 6.95 4.46 1.67
CA TYR A 89 8.14 3.60 1.72
C TYR A 89 7.85 2.12 1.39
N LYS A 90 6.63 1.62 1.64
CA LYS A 90 6.24 0.24 1.33
C LYS A 90 5.91 0.01 -0.16
N MET A 91 5.72 1.07 -0.94
CA MET A 91 5.35 1.02 -2.36
C MET A 91 6.58 0.87 -3.28
N SER A 92 7.57 0.07 -2.87
CA SER A 92 8.80 -0.11 -3.65
C SER A 92 8.61 -0.78 -5.02
N GLY A 93 7.42 -1.32 -5.31
CA GLY A 93 7.07 -1.81 -6.64
C GLY A 93 6.74 -0.68 -7.61
N ASP A 94 6.20 0.44 -7.12
CA ASP A 94 5.73 1.56 -7.96
C ASP A 94 6.87 2.48 -8.39
N ARG A 95 8.05 2.36 -7.76
CA ARG A 95 9.20 3.20 -8.06
C ARG A 95 9.64 3.11 -9.52
N PHE A 96 9.47 1.98 -10.21
CA PHE A 96 9.89 1.86 -11.61
C PHE A 96 9.03 2.73 -12.52
N SER A 97 7.71 2.57 -12.49
CA SER A 97 6.82 3.44 -13.27
C SER A 97 6.85 4.92 -12.85
N ILE A 98 7.08 5.23 -11.57
CA ILE A 98 7.29 6.62 -11.12
C ILE A 98 8.60 7.16 -11.68
N ALA A 99 9.71 6.42 -11.56
CA ALA A 99 11.01 6.85 -12.10
C ALA A 99 10.94 7.05 -13.62
N ALA A 100 10.31 6.13 -14.35
CA ALA A 100 10.08 6.29 -15.79
C ALA A 100 9.23 7.54 -16.10
N SER A 101 8.20 7.82 -15.31
CA SER A 101 7.41 9.05 -15.45
C SER A 101 8.26 10.30 -15.23
N LEU A 102 9.14 10.31 -14.22
CA LEU A 102 10.05 11.42 -13.91
C LEU A 102 11.14 11.61 -14.97
N ILE A 103 11.60 10.53 -15.61
CA ILE A 103 12.52 10.58 -16.76
C ILE A 103 11.83 11.22 -17.97
N LEU A 104 10.57 10.85 -18.22
CA LEU A 104 9.78 11.33 -19.36
C LEU A 104 9.24 12.77 -19.18
N ASP A 105 9.04 13.18 -17.93
CA ASP A 105 8.65 14.52 -17.52
C ASP A 105 9.61 15.03 -16.44
N PRO A 106 10.71 15.71 -16.82
CA PRO A 106 11.67 16.28 -15.88
C PRO A 106 11.09 17.37 -14.98
N THR A 107 9.88 17.86 -15.28
CA THR A 107 9.13 18.78 -14.42
C THR A 107 8.23 18.05 -13.43
N ALA A 108 8.22 16.73 -13.37
CA ALA A 108 7.50 16.01 -12.33
C ALA A 108 8.38 15.82 -11.09
N GLY A 109 7.73 15.71 -9.92
CA GLY A 109 8.40 15.42 -8.65
C GLY A 109 7.78 14.23 -7.92
N VAL A 110 8.46 13.72 -6.90
CA VAL A 110 7.96 12.66 -6.02
C VAL A 110 8.19 12.98 -4.55
N VAL A 111 7.18 12.72 -3.74
CA VAL A 111 7.22 12.72 -2.27
C VAL A 111 7.08 11.29 -1.76
N ILE A 112 8.08 10.84 -1.00
CA ILE A 112 8.17 9.54 -0.37
C ILE A 112 7.82 9.71 1.11
N LEU A 113 6.69 9.15 1.52
CA LEU A 113 6.22 9.19 2.90
C LEU A 113 6.95 8.13 3.73
N ALA A 114 7.52 8.56 4.86
CA ALA A 114 8.18 7.71 5.84
C ALA A 114 7.57 7.93 7.24
N ASP A 115 7.40 6.84 7.99
CA ASP A 115 7.17 6.83 9.45
C ASP A 115 8.45 7.16 10.22
N ASN A 116 8.32 7.48 11.52
CA ASN A 116 9.43 7.58 12.48
C ASN A 116 10.11 6.26 12.84
N ASP A 117 9.65 5.15 12.25
CA ASP A 117 10.28 3.86 12.38
C ASP A 117 11.58 3.79 11.55
N PRO A 118 12.73 3.34 12.12
CA PRO A 118 13.99 3.24 11.39
C PRO A 118 13.91 2.41 10.11
N LYS A 119 13.11 1.32 10.07
CA LYS A 119 12.98 0.49 8.86
C LYS A 119 12.24 1.23 7.76
N SER A 120 11.20 1.98 8.12
CA SER A 120 10.51 2.88 7.20
C SER A 120 11.45 3.93 6.60
N THR A 121 12.22 4.63 7.44
CA THR A 121 13.18 5.65 7.01
C THR A 121 14.25 5.05 6.09
N GLN A 122 14.84 3.92 6.47
CA GLN A 122 15.80 3.19 5.64
C GLN A 122 15.20 2.84 4.28
N ARG A 123 13.97 2.32 4.26
CA ARG A 123 13.31 1.95 3.00
C ARG A 123 12.98 3.15 2.12
N ALA A 124 12.59 4.27 2.72
CA ALA A 124 12.38 5.52 2.00
C ALA A 124 13.70 6.04 1.38
N ALA A 125 14.81 5.95 2.13
CA ALA A 125 16.14 6.29 1.65
C ALA A 125 16.56 5.41 0.46
N GLU A 126 16.36 4.08 0.54
CA GLU A 126 16.63 3.17 -0.57
C GLU A 126 15.84 3.52 -1.84
N ILE A 127 14.57 3.93 -1.70
CA ILE A 127 13.77 4.35 -2.86
C ILE A 127 14.25 5.70 -3.39
N ARG A 128 14.64 6.64 -2.52
CA ARG A 128 15.27 7.90 -2.93
C ARG A 128 16.55 7.65 -3.71
N THR A 129 17.45 6.81 -3.20
CA THR A 129 18.70 6.44 -3.87
C THR A 129 18.42 5.88 -5.27
N PHE A 130 17.42 5.01 -5.42
CA PHE A 130 17.02 4.52 -6.75
C PHE A 130 16.63 5.64 -7.73
N TYR A 131 15.91 6.66 -7.27
CA TYR A 131 15.56 7.80 -8.13
C TYR A 131 16.78 8.64 -8.51
N LEU A 132 17.68 8.89 -7.56
CA LEU A 132 18.92 9.64 -7.82
C LEU A 132 19.86 8.86 -8.75
N ASP A 133 19.97 7.55 -8.58
CA ASP A 133 20.74 6.68 -9.46
C ASP A 133 20.15 6.65 -10.88
N SER A 134 18.83 6.81 -11.00
CA SER A 134 18.11 7.02 -12.28
C SER A 134 18.31 8.43 -12.86
N LYS A 135 19.27 9.21 -12.34
CA LYS A 135 19.60 10.60 -12.72
C LYS A 135 18.43 11.58 -12.65
N ILE A 136 17.42 11.29 -11.81
CA ILE A 136 16.35 12.24 -11.54
C ILE A 136 16.93 13.36 -10.67
N PRO A 137 16.69 14.64 -11.02
CA PRO A 137 17.23 15.76 -10.25
C PRO A 137 16.89 15.67 -8.75
N PRO A 138 17.84 15.86 -7.83
CA PRO A 138 17.60 15.74 -6.39
C PRO A 138 16.45 16.62 -5.87
N GLU A 139 16.25 17.79 -6.47
CA GLU A 139 15.16 18.72 -6.17
C GLU A 139 13.77 18.15 -6.50
N ASN A 140 13.68 17.13 -7.36
CA ASN A 140 12.45 16.45 -7.73
C ASN A 140 12.14 15.24 -6.83
N VAL A 141 13.04 14.85 -5.91
CA VAL A 141 12.89 13.65 -5.08
C VAL A 141 12.96 13.98 -3.60
N ARG A 142 11.90 13.64 -2.86
CA ARG A 142 11.78 14.00 -1.44
C ARG A 142 11.38 12.87 -0.54
N ILE A 143 11.92 12.89 0.66
CA ILE A 143 11.37 12.14 1.78
C ILE A 143 10.61 13.11 2.68
N HIS A 144 9.38 12.76 3.02
CA HIS A 144 8.57 13.49 4.00
C HIS A 144 8.32 12.58 5.20
N GLN A 145 8.94 12.95 6.32
CA GLN A 145 8.76 12.30 7.60
C GLN A 145 7.37 12.66 8.18
N VAL A 146 6.50 11.67 8.32
CA VAL A 146 5.14 11.89 8.81
C VAL A 146 5.15 11.90 10.34
N LEU A 147 5.37 13.09 10.90
CA LEU A 147 5.46 13.35 12.35
C LEU A 147 4.12 13.59 13.05
N HIS A 148 3.01 13.57 12.32
CA HIS A 148 1.78 14.21 12.81
C HIS A 148 1.16 13.43 13.99
N GLN A 149 1.00 14.10 15.13
CA GLN A 149 0.40 13.53 16.36
C GLN A 149 -0.96 12.84 16.10
N ARG A 150 -1.80 13.39 15.21
CA ARG A 150 -3.08 12.79 14.80
C ARG A 150 -2.97 11.37 14.25
N TYR A 151 -1.81 10.99 13.72
CA TYR A 151 -1.55 9.67 13.17
C TYR A 151 -0.87 8.73 14.15
N THR A 152 -0.15 9.28 15.14
CA THR A 152 0.56 8.49 16.16
C THR A 152 -0.34 8.08 17.33
N GLN A 153 -1.56 8.62 17.43
CA GLN A 153 -2.52 8.32 18.51
C GLN A 153 -3.28 6.99 18.32
N LYS A 154 -3.20 6.34 17.16
CA LYS A 154 -3.82 5.02 16.95
C LYS A 154 -2.76 3.92 17.17
N PRO A 155 -2.87 3.10 18.24
CA PRO A 155 -1.93 2.00 18.48
C PRO A 155 -1.81 1.10 17.24
N GLY A 156 -0.59 0.76 16.85
CA GLY A 156 -0.29 -0.08 15.69
C GLY A 156 -0.49 0.57 14.31
N ALA A 157 -1.01 1.80 14.24
CA ALA A 157 -1.12 2.49 12.96
C ALA A 157 0.26 2.94 12.44
N LYS A 158 0.41 2.91 11.12
CA LYS A 158 1.60 3.41 10.41
C LYS A 158 1.31 4.81 9.88
N PRO A 159 1.89 5.90 10.45
CA PRO A 159 1.54 7.26 10.09
C PRO A 159 1.58 7.60 8.60
N ALA A 160 2.60 7.14 7.87
CA ALA A 160 2.77 7.28 6.44
C ALA A 160 1.65 6.60 5.66
N ASP A 161 1.15 5.46 6.13
CA ASP A 161 0.01 4.78 5.51
C ASP A 161 -1.27 5.59 5.70
N LEU A 162 -1.51 6.12 6.90
CA LEU A 162 -2.67 6.97 7.17
C LEU A 162 -2.62 8.28 6.37
N ALA A 163 -1.47 8.94 6.32
CA ALA A 163 -1.25 10.13 5.49
C ALA A 163 -1.48 9.83 4.00
N TYR A 164 -1.04 8.67 3.53
CA TYR A 164 -1.28 8.23 2.16
C TYR A 164 -2.76 7.96 1.88
N GLN A 165 -3.50 7.34 2.80
CA GLN A 165 -4.94 7.12 2.65
C GLN A 165 -5.72 8.44 2.67
N GLU A 166 -5.37 9.38 3.55
CA GLU A 166 -5.94 10.73 3.56
C GLU A 166 -5.70 11.42 2.21
N PHE A 167 -4.46 11.38 1.70
CA PHE A 167 -4.14 11.90 0.37
C PHE A 167 -4.97 11.24 -0.74
N LYS A 168 -5.09 9.91 -0.71
CA LYS A 168 -5.86 9.14 -1.70
C LYS A 168 -7.35 9.48 -1.66
N ALA A 169 -7.92 9.71 -0.47
CA ALA A 169 -9.30 10.12 -0.30
C ALA A 169 -9.53 11.55 -0.83
N TRP A 170 -8.63 12.47 -0.48
CA TRP A 170 -8.63 13.84 -0.99
C TRP A 170 -8.50 13.89 -2.52
N SER A 171 -7.54 13.16 -3.10
CA SER A 171 -7.30 13.15 -4.55
C SER A 171 -8.45 12.53 -5.36
N ARG A 172 -9.37 11.81 -4.70
CA ARG A 172 -10.59 11.25 -5.31
C ARG A 172 -11.80 12.17 -5.20
N GLY A 173 -11.68 13.30 -4.50
CA GLY A 173 -12.83 14.12 -4.13
C GLY A 173 -13.78 13.44 -3.14
N ALA A 174 -13.32 12.40 -2.43
CA ALA A 174 -14.16 11.61 -1.51
C ALA A 174 -14.32 12.25 -0.13
N GLN A 175 -13.55 13.28 0.18
CA GLN A 175 -13.69 14.08 1.40
C GLN A 175 -14.43 15.37 1.05
N PRO A 176 -15.64 15.61 1.61
CA PRO A 176 -16.35 16.88 1.48
C PRO A 176 -15.60 17.94 2.31
N GLY A 177 -14.56 18.51 1.71
CA GLY A 177 -13.73 19.53 2.32
C GLY A 177 -12.72 20.08 1.32
N PRO A 178 -12.62 21.41 1.14
CA PRO A 178 -11.73 22.02 0.15
C PRO A 178 -10.25 21.99 0.55
N LEU A 179 -9.92 21.52 1.75
CA LEU A 179 -8.58 21.67 2.29
C LEU A 179 -7.70 20.47 1.97
N ARG A 180 -6.71 20.73 1.12
CA ARG A 180 -5.53 19.89 0.89
C ARG A 180 -4.93 19.44 2.23
N PRO A 181 -4.45 18.20 2.37
CA PRO A 181 -3.82 17.77 3.62
C PRO A 181 -2.66 18.70 4.01
N ALA A 182 -2.70 19.27 5.21
CA ALA A 182 -1.73 20.30 5.63
C ALA A 182 -0.26 19.82 5.58
N TRP A 183 -0.02 18.51 5.69
CA TRP A 183 1.32 17.96 5.53
C TRP A 183 1.81 18.02 4.08
N LEU A 184 0.90 17.94 3.10
CA LEU A 184 1.22 18.01 1.68
C LEU A 184 1.68 19.43 1.30
N ASP A 185 1.04 20.44 1.89
CA ASP A 185 1.45 21.85 1.79
C ASP A 185 2.88 22.07 2.28
N ARG A 186 3.23 21.43 3.40
CA ARG A 186 4.58 21.48 3.95
C ARG A 186 5.57 20.73 3.07
N ALA A 187 5.15 19.63 2.44
CA ALA A 187 6.00 18.85 1.55
C ALA A 187 6.24 19.55 0.19
N VAL A 188 5.28 20.35 -0.29
CA VAL A 188 5.26 20.94 -1.64
C VAL A 188 4.97 22.45 -1.60
N ARG A 189 6.01 23.27 -1.81
CA ARG A 189 5.99 24.73 -1.57
C ARG A 189 5.43 25.60 -2.71
N ARG A 190 4.36 25.19 -3.41
CA ARG A 190 3.78 25.98 -4.52
C ARG A 190 2.42 26.60 -4.18
N ARG A 191 2.28 27.90 -4.53
CA ARG A 191 1.01 28.66 -4.61
C ARG A 191 0.15 28.23 -5.80
N SER A 192 0.74 27.64 -6.83
CA SER A 192 0.04 27.10 -8.01
C SER A 192 -0.18 25.60 -7.83
N TYR A 193 -1.43 25.15 -7.96
CA TYR A 193 -1.89 23.78 -7.69
C TYR A 193 -1.13 22.73 -8.54
N PRO A 194 -0.19 21.96 -7.98
CA PRO A 194 0.41 20.84 -8.69
C PRO A 194 -0.67 19.79 -8.97
N LEU A 195 -0.60 19.11 -10.11
CA LEU A 195 -1.41 17.91 -10.32
C LEU A 195 -0.84 16.78 -9.46
N TYR A 196 -1.50 16.47 -8.35
CA TYR A 196 -1.06 15.41 -7.46
C TYR A 196 -1.55 14.04 -7.94
N GLN A 197 -0.67 13.06 -7.89
CA GLN A 197 -0.96 11.70 -8.31
C GLN A 197 -0.51 10.69 -7.25
N TRP A 198 -1.32 9.66 -7.05
CA TRP A 198 -0.89 8.51 -6.25
C TRP A 198 0.19 7.72 -6.99
N GLY A 199 1.07 7.04 -6.25
CA GLY A 199 2.20 6.30 -6.85
C GLY A 199 1.80 5.34 -7.97
N SER A 200 0.66 4.65 -7.86
CA SER A 200 0.18 3.74 -8.92
C SER A 200 -0.27 4.42 -10.22
N ARG A 201 -0.37 5.77 -10.28
CA ARG A 201 -0.57 6.53 -11.52
C ARG A 201 0.72 6.65 -12.32
N GLY A 202 1.89 6.27 -11.78
CA GLY A 202 3.13 6.21 -12.55
C GLY A 202 2.93 5.40 -13.84
N THR A 203 2.33 4.20 -13.74
CA THR A 203 2.02 3.36 -14.89
C THR A 203 1.12 4.05 -15.90
N ALA A 204 0.07 4.74 -15.43
CA ALA A 204 -0.84 5.49 -16.30
C ALA A 204 -0.15 6.68 -16.99
N THR A 205 0.75 7.37 -16.30
CA THR A 205 1.54 8.49 -16.87
C THR A 205 2.51 8.00 -17.93
N VAL A 206 3.20 6.87 -17.68
CA VAL A 206 3.99 6.21 -18.74
C VAL A 206 3.09 5.82 -19.91
N GLY A 207 1.91 5.27 -19.65
CA GLY A 207 0.92 4.92 -20.68
C GLY A 207 0.49 6.11 -21.54
N GLN A 208 0.31 7.28 -20.92
CA GLN A 208 0.04 8.54 -21.63
C GLN A 208 1.21 8.91 -22.55
N HIS A 209 2.44 8.88 -22.05
CA HIS A 209 3.62 9.18 -22.86
C HIS A 209 3.86 8.16 -23.98
N LEU A 210 3.53 6.87 -23.78
CA LEU A 210 3.54 5.86 -24.84
C LEU A 210 2.58 6.25 -25.96
N GLN A 211 1.41 6.80 -25.62
CA GLN A 211 0.42 7.27 -26.56
C GLN A 211 0.85 8.54 -27.31
N GLU A 212 1.49 9.48 -26.60
CA GLU A 212 1.91 10.78 -27.14
C GLU A 212 3.20 10.71 -27.98
N ARG A 213 4.17 9.92 -27.54
CA ARG A 213 5.55 9.93 -28.06
C ARG A 213 5.97 8.64 -28.76
N GLY A 214 5.14 7.60 -28.67
CA GLY A 214 5.46 6.26 -29.15
C GLY A 214 6.37 5.47 -28.20
N ALA A 215 6.29 4.14 -28.30
CA ALA A 215 6.97 3.25 -27.37
C ALA A 215 8.50 3.21 -27.53
N GLU A 216 9.00 3.37 -28.74
CA GLU A 216 10.44 3.39 -29.01
C GLU A 216 11.11 4.58 -28.33
N THR A 217 10.57 5.79 -28.51
CA THR A 217 11.03 7.02 -27.85
C THR A 217 11.04 6.87 -26.33
N VAL A 218 9.93 6.37 -25.76
CA VAL A 218 9.82 6.16 -24.31
C VAL A 218 10.88 5.18 -23.81
N ARG A 219 11.07 4.05 -24.49
CA ARG A 219 12.06 3.03 -24.13
C ARG A 219 13.48 3.56 -24.26
N ALA A 220 13.79 4.31 -25.31
CA ALA A 220 15.10 4.92 -25.49
C ALA A 220 15.43 5.88 -24.34
N SER A 221 14.49 6.75 -23.95
CA SER A 221 14.68 7.65 -22.80
C SER A 221 14.90 6.90 -21.50
N VAL A 222 14.11 5.85 -21.23
CA VAL A 222 14.24 5.06 -20.01
C VAL A 222 15.55 4.26 -20.00
N ARG A 223 15.92 3.60 -21.12
CA ARG A 223 17.16 2.84 -21.26
C ARG A 223 18.38 3.72 -20.95
N ALA A 224 18.45 4.92 -21.52
CA ALA A 224 19.57 5.85 -21.29
C ALA A 224 19.83 6.16 -19.80
N HIS A 225 18.85 5.97 -18.91
CA HIS A 225 18.97 6.18 -17.47
C HIS A 225 19.17 4.90 -16.65
N TRP A 226 18.79 3.74 -17.20
CA TRP A 226 18.74 2.46 -16.48
C TRP A 226 19.76 1.43 -16.97
N THR A 227 20.42 1.69 -18.10
CA THR A 227 21.51 0.86 -18.64
C THR A 227 22.86 1.57 -18.51
N PHE A 228 23.92 0.83 -18.80
CA PHE A 228 25.30 1.34 -18.82
C PHE A 228 25.78 1.56 -20.25
N ASP A 229 24.90 1.96 -21.17
CA ASP A 229 25.23 2.10 -22.60
C ASP A 229 26.41 3.06 -22.86
N ASN A 230 26.65 3.99 -21.94
CA ASN A 230 27.76 4.95 -21.98
C ASN A 230 28.96 4.57 -21.09
N ASP A 231 28.98 3.36 -20.51
CA ASP A 231 30.01 2.88 -19.59
C ASP A 231 30.46 1.46 -20.01
N ALA A 232 31.38 1.43 -20.97
CA ALA A 232 31.87 0.20 -21.61
C ALA A 232 32.55 -0.76 -20.62
N GLU A 233 33.20 -0.24 -19.57
CA GLU A 233 33.81 -1.05 -18.52
C GLU A 233 32.74 -1.82 -17.75
N LYS A 234 31.69 -1.12 -17.28
CA LYS A 234 30.57 -1.79 -16.59
C LYS A 234 29.82 -2.77 -17.48
N LEU A 235 29.64 -2.47 -18.77
CA LEU A 235 29.05 -3.42 -19.72
C LEU A 235 29.92 -4.68 -19.88
N THR A 236 31.23 -4.52 -19.96
CA THR A 236 32.18 -5.64 -20.03
C THR A 236 32.08 -6.51 -18.77
N LEU A 237 32.01 -5.89 -17.59
CA LEU A 237 31.82 -6.59 -16.31
C LEU A 237 30.49 -7.34 -16.25
N LEU A 238 29.38 -6.72 -16.68
CA LEU A 238 28.08 -7.38 -16.75
C LEU A 238 28.11 -8.57 -17.72
N GLY A 239 28.74 -8.42 -18.88
CA GLY A 239 28.90 -9.50 -19.84
C GLY A 239 29.71 -10.68 -19.29
N ALA A 240 30.80 -10.39 -18.58
CA ALA A 240 31.62 -11.40 -17.91
C ALA A 240 30.83 -12.15 -16.82
N LEU A 241 30.06 -11.44 -15.99
CA LEU A 241 29.19 -12.05 -14.97
C LEU A 241 28.12 -12.95 -15.60
N LEU A 242 27.46 -12.49 -16.67
CA LEU A 242 26.47 -13.29 -17.40
C LEU A 242 27.08 -14.58 -17.95
N ALA A 243 28.25 -14.50 -18.60
CA ALA A 243 28.96 -15.67 -19.09
C ALA A 243 29.35 -16.63 -17.96
N GLN A 244 29.87 -16.10 -16.84
CA GLN A 244 30.20 -16.88 -15.64
C GLN A 244 28.97 -17.60 -15.07
N TRP A 245 27.80 -16.98 -15.10
CA TRP A 245 26.54 -17.58 -14.65
C TRP A 245 25.89 -18.53 -15.67
N GLY A 246 26.55 -18.80 -16.80
CA GLY A 246 26.12 -19.77 -17.80
C GLY A 246 25.17 -19.20 -18.86
N PHE A 247 25.04 -17.88 -18.99
CA PHE A 247 24.33 -17.28 -20.11
C PHE A 247 25.16 -17.35 -21.38
N GLN A 248 24.50 -17.69 -22.48
CA GLN A 248 25.09 -17.81 -23.82
C GLN A 248 24.41 -16.82 -24.76
N PRO A 249 25.15 -15.97 -25.50
CA PRO A 249 24.57 -15.04 -26.45
C PRO A 249 23.65 -15.72 -27.46
N LYS A 250 22.64 -14.98 -27.93
CA LYS A 250 21.63 -15.42 -28.91
C LYS A 250 20.75 -16.61 -28.48
N THR A 251 20.89 -17.10 -27.24
CA THR A 251 20.02 -18.15 -26.69
C THR A 251 18.64 -17.59 -26.35
N LYS A 252 17.60 -18.40 -26.55
CA LYS A 252 16.22 -18.06 -26.20
C LYS A 252 15.97 -18.31 -24.72
N TYR A 253 15.95 -17.26 -23.92
CA TYR A 253 15.70 -17.35 -22.48
C TYR A 253 14.31 -16.84 -22.11
N VAL A 254 13.75 -17.39 -21.03
CA VAL A 254 12.56 -16.85 -20.39
C VAL A 254 12.80 -16.68 -18.89
N LEU A 255 12.74 -15.43 -18.42
CA LEU A 255 12.84 -15.10 -17.01
C LEU A 255 11.52 -15.45 -16.33
N LEU A 256 11.57 -16.36 -15.36
CA LEU A 256 10.43 -16.77 -14.56
C LEU A 256 10.52 -16.08 -13.19
N TRP A 257 9.80 -14.98 -13.05
CA TRP A 257 9.85 -14.15 -11.85
C TRP A 257 9.04 -14.78 -10.73
N ALA A 258 9.75 -15.22 -9.70
CA ALA A 258 9.20 -15.77 -8.48
C ALA A 258 9.31 -14.75 -7.34
N LYS A 259 8.37 -14.84 -6.40
CA LYS A 259 8.42 -14.07 -5.16
C LYS A 259 8.11 -14.94 -3.97
N LYS A 260 8.95 -14.84 -2.96
CA LYS A 260 8.85 -15.51 -1.68
C LYS A 260 8.22 -14.51 -0.70
N GLY A 261 6.96 -14.74 -0.38
CA GLY A 261 6.23 -13.92 0.60
C GLY A 261 6.12 -14.64 1.93
N ALA A 262 6.07 -13.88 3.02
CA ALA A 262 5.38 -14.36 4.21
C ALA A 262 3.96 -14.76 3.79
N LYS A 263 3.48 -15.93 4.22
CA LYS A 263 2.13 -16.46 3.96
C LYS A 263 1.00 -15.59 4.58
N THR A 264 1.29 -14.34 4.92
CA THR A 264 0.29 -13.36 5.30
C THR A 264 -0.51 -12.98 4.08
N ALA A 265 -1.80 -13.30 4.12
CA ALA A 265 -2.91 -12.59 3.51
C ALA A 265 -2.57 -11.47 2.50
N ALA A 266 -2.17 -10.30 3.00
CA ALA A 266 -2.00 -9.08 2.21
C ALA A 266 -0.92 -9.15 1.11
N LYS A 267 -0.01 -10.14 1.14
CA LYS A 267 1.01 -10.35 0.10
C LYS A 267 0.82 -11.65 -0.66
N ALA A 268 -0.22 -12.43 -0.32
CA ALA A 268 -0.47 -13.73 -0.90
C ALA A 268 -0.52 -13.61 -2.42
N HIS A 269 -1.24 -12.66 -3.01
CA HIS A 269 -1.38 -12.43 -4.48
C HIS A 269 -0.08 -12.29 -5.29
N HIS A 270 1.09 -12.16 -4.64
CA HIS A 270 2.37 -12.18 -5.34
C HIS A 270 3.10 -13.53 -5.30
N PHE A 271 2.63 -14.48 -4.47
CA PHE A 271 3.24 -15.78 -4.28
C PHE A 271 3.08 -16.66 -5.51
N VAL A 272 4.07 -17.52 -5.67
CA VAL A 272 4.18 -18.47 -6.74
C VAL A 272 4.52 -19.82 -6.13
N PRO A 273 3.69 -20.86 -6.31
CA PRO A 273 4.06 -22.23 -5.93
C PRO A 273 5.20 -22.73 -6.80
N LEU A 274 6.13 -23.45 -6.17
CA LEU A 274 7.26 -24.07 -6.85
C LEU A 274 6.78 -25.00 -7.98
N ASP A 275 5.84 -25.89 -7.70
CA ASP A 275 5.33 -26.88 -8.66
C ASP A 275 4.72 -26.22 -9.90
N THR A 276 4.01 -25.10 -9.72
CA THR A 276 3.46 -24.33 -10.85
C THR A 276 4.58 -23.78 -11.74
N TRP A 277 5.67 -23.27 -11.14
CA TRP A 277 6.78 -22.71 -11.91
C TRP A 277 7.67 -23.81 -12.51
N GLN A 278 7.76 -24.98 -11.89
CA GLN A 278 8.39 -26.16 -12.48
C GLN A 278 7.64 -26.62 -13.73
N GLU A 279 6.31 -26.68 -13.67
CA GLU A 279 5.48 -27.01 -14.83
C GLU A 279 5.60 -25.95 -15.94
N LEU A 280 5.59 -24.66 -15.59
CA LEU A 280 5.82 -23.60 -16.56
C LEU A 280 7.22 -23.70 -17.19
N ALA A 281 8.26 -23.91 -16.39
CA ALA A 281 9.63 -24.12 -16.87
C ALA A 281 9.72 -25.32 -17.82
N ARG A 282 9.05 -26.44 -17.50
CA ARG A 282 8.96 -27.62 -18.39
C ARG A 282 8.30 -27.27 -19.73
N ARG A 283 7.20 -26.51 -19.72
CA ARG A 283 6.53 -26.05 -20.94
C ARG A 283 7.40 -25.11 -21.77
N CYS A 284 8.12 -24.18 -21.13
CA CYS A 284 9.07 -23.30 -21.82
C CYS A 284 10.15 -24.09 -22.55
N ARG A 285 10.72 -25.13 -21.92
CA ARG A 285 11.68 -26.05 -22.57
C ARG A 285 11.05 -26.74 -23.78
N GLY A 286 9.82 -27.22 -23.65
CA GLY A 286 9.08 -27.88 -24.73
C GLY A 286 8.85 -27.00 -25.98
N VAL A 287 8.87 -25.68 -25.83
CA VAL A 287 8.78 -24.71 -26.95
C VAL A 287 10.13 -24.07 -27.31
N GLY A 288 11.24 -24.65 -26.86
CA GLY A 288 12.60 -24.24 -27.22
C GLY A 288 13.15 -23.02 -26.48
N TYR A 289 12.58 -22.66 -25.31
CA TYR A 289 13.12 -21.64 -24.42
C TYR A 289 13.82 -22.26 -23.21
N THR A 290 14.96 -21.70 -22.83
CA THR A 290 15.64 -22.04 -21.58
C THR A 290 15.05 -21.22 -20.43
N PRO A 291 14.37 -21.84 -19.45
CA PRO A 291 13.82 -21.13 -18.31
C PRO A 291 14.94 -20.65 -17.38
N VAL A 292 14.75 -19.47 -16.79
CA VAL A 292 15.69 -18.85 -15.85
C VAL A 292 14.90 -18.38 -14.64
N ALA A 293 15.18 -18.93 -13.45
CA ALA A 293 14.60 -18.42 -12.22
C ALA A 293 15.05 -16.97 -11.99
N ALA A 294 14.12 -16.07 -11.68
CA ALA A 294 14.40 -14.67 -11.41
C ALA A 294 13.59 -14.19 -10.19
N GLY A 295 14.08 -13.17 -9.49
CA GLY A 295 13.42 -12.67 -8.28
C GLY A 295 13.86 -13.44 -7.03
N ASP A 296 12.91 -13.82 -6.17
CA ASP A 296 13.25 -14.52 -4.93
C ASP A 296 13.57 -15.99 -5.18
N ASP A 297 14.42 -16.56 -4.33
CA ASP A 297 14.74 -17.98 -4.39
C ASP A 297 13.65 -18.81 -3.72
N ILE A 298 12.82 -19.43 -4.56
CA ILE A 298 11.77 -20.37 -4.18
C ILE A 298 12.20 -21.84 -4.38
N GLY A 299 13.46 -22.10 -4.72
CA GLY A 299 13.97 -23.45 -5.02
C GLY A 299 13.66 -23.92 -6.45
N LEU A 300 13.41 -22.99 -7.39
CA LEU A 300 13.21 -23.34 -8.80
C LEU A 300 14.55 -23.67 -9.45
N ASP A 301 14.74 -24.93 -9.80
CA ASP A 301 15.97 -25.43 -10.40
C ASP A 301 16.04 -25.08 -11.91
N THR A 302 16.88 -24.10 -12.24
CA THR A 302 17.17 -23.67 -13.61
C THR A 302 18.66 -23.48 -13.81
N THR A 303 19.10 -23.60 -15.06
CA THR A 303 20.47 -23.26 -15.47
C THR A 303 20.38 -22.54 -16.82
N PRO A 304 20.73 -21.24 -16.89
CA PRO A 304 21.26 -20.39 -15.82
C PRO A 304 20.18 -20.00 -14.77
N ASN A 305 20.61 -19.36 -13.67
CA ASN A 305 19.75 -18.98 -12.54
C ASN A 305 20.06 -17.55 -12.07
N LEU A 306 19.03 -16.69 -11.99
CA LEU A 306 19.09 -15.31 -11.50
C LEU A 306 18.26 -15.10 -10.21
N ALA A 307 17.84 -16.16 -9.53
CA ALA A 307 17.22 -16.03 -8.21
C ALA A 307 18.22 -15.39 -7.24
N GLN A 308 17.80 -14.28 -6.64
CA GLN A 308 18.56 -13.49 -5.68
C GLN A 308 20.01 -13.16 -6.09
N PHE A 309 20.31 -13.05 -7.39
CA PHE A 309 21.68 -12.83 -7.88
C PHE A 309 22.33 -11.59 -7.24
N TRP A 310 21.53 -10.57 -6.90
CA TRP A 310 21.99 -9.34 -6.25
C TRP A 310 22.53 -9.55 -4.83
N SER A 311 22.33 -10.73 -4.25
CA SER A 311 22.83 -11.10 -2.94
C SER A 311 24.15 -11.86 -3.01
N ARG A 312 24.59 -12.29 -4.20
CA ARG A 312 25.84 -13.02 -4.42
C ARG A 312 27.05 -12.11 -4.24
N ASP A 313 28.16 -12.68 -3.79
CA ASP A 313 29.35 -11.91 -3.42
C ASP A 313 30.03 -11.32 -4.67
N GLU A 314 30.08 -12.06 -5.77
CA GLU A 314 30.60 -11.58 -7.05
C GLU A 314 29.77 -10.43 -7.64
N TRP A 315 28.47 -10.35 -7.30
CA TRP A 315 27.65 -9.19 -7.67
C TRP A 315 27.95 -8.00 -6.76
N LYS A 316 27.97 -8.22 -5.44
CA LYS A 316 28.14 -7.14 -4.45
C LYS A 316 29.51 -6.48 -4.51
N SER A 317 30.55 -7.23 -4.88
CA SER A 317 31.91 -6.71 -5.05
C SER A 317 31.99 -5.66 -6.16
N VAL A 318 31.16 -5.79 -7.20
CA VAL A 318 31.15 -4.88 -8.35
C VAL A 318 30.05 -3.82 -8.24
N PHE A 319 28.86 -4.23 -7.79
CA PHE A 319 27.65 -3.40 -7.78
C PHE A 319 26.98 -3.37 -6.39
N PRO A 320 27.60 -2.70 -5.39
CA PRO A 320 27.08 -2.68 -4.03
C PRO A 320 25.69 -2.04 -3.98
N SER A 321 24.67 -2.85 -3.68
CA SER A 321 23.27 -2.43 -3.47
C SER A 321 22.62 -1.58 -4.57
N SER A 322 23.15 -1.62 -5.80
CA SER A 322 22.61 -0.81 -6.90
C SER A 322 21.43 -1.49 -7.59
N ARG A 323 20.23 -0.91 -7.43
CA ARG A 323 19.04 -1.35 -8.18
C ARG A 323 19.15 -1.00 -9.67
N ILE A 324 19.86 0.07 -10.02
CA ILE A 324 20.13 0.44 -11.42
C ILE A 324 21.04 -0.60 -12.07
N ALA A 325 22.08 -1.08 -11.38
CA ALA A 325 22.89 -2.17 -11.91
C ALA A 325 22.05 -3.42 -12.24
N GLN A 326 21.05 -3.76 -11.41
CA GLN A 326 20.14 -4.88 -11.73
C GLN A 326 19.36 -4.64 -13.02
N LEU A 327 18.91 -3.40 -13.28
CA LEU A 327 18.24 -3.04 -14.53
C LEU A 327 19.21 -3.08 -15.71
N ALA A 328 20.43 -2.59 -15.52
CA ALA A 328 21.49 -2.65 -16.53
C ALA A 328 21.85 -4.10 -16.89
N LEU A 329 21.88 -5.02 -15.92
CA LEU A 329 22.04 -6.46 -16.18
C LEU A 329 20.95 -6.99 -17.11
N TYR A 330 19.68 -6.64 -16.87
CA TYR A 330 18.59 -7.07 -17.76
C TYR A 330 18.69 -6.42 -19.15
N GLY A 331 19.09 -5.15 -19.22
CA GLY A 331 19.36 -4.47 -20.49
C GLY A 331 20.47 -5.16 -21.29
N GLU A 332 21.57 -5.49 -20.62
CA GLU A 332 22.70 -6.21 -21.21
C GLU A 332 22.32 -7.64 -21.62
N LEU A 333 21.56 -8.35 -20.80
CA LEU A 333 21.05 -9.67 -21.15
C LEU A 333 20.13 -9.62 -22.39
N ALA A 334 19.25 -8.62 -22.49
CA ALA A 334 18.39 -8.43 -23.65
C ALA A 334 19.19 -8.07 -24.91
N ARG A 335 20.29 -7.33 -24.77
CA ARG A 335 21.22 -7.00 -25.87
C ARG A 335 21.93 -8.26 -26.38
N GLN A 336 22.41 -9.13 -25.48
CA GLN A 336 23.07 -10.38 -25.84
C GLN A 336 22.09 -11.45 -26.34
N CYS A 337 20.84 -11.43 -25.85
CA CYS A 337 19.81 -12.43 -26.13
C CYS A 337 18.52 -11.74 -26.63
N PRO A 338 18.42 -11.44 -27.94
CA PRO A 338 17.28 -10.68 -28.51
C PRO A 338 15.91 -11.37 -28.32
N GLU A 339 15.91 -12.69 -28.11
CA GLU A 339 14.72 -13.51 -27.86
C GLU A 339 14.41 -13.66 -26.36
N LEU A 340 15.00 -12.83 -25.49
CA LEU A 340 14.70 -12.83 -24.06
C LEU A 340 13.23 -12.47 -23.79
N LYS A 341 12.54 -13.30 -23.02
CA LYS A 341 11.18 -13.03 -22.54
C LYS A 341 11.13 -12.99 -21.02
N SER A 342 10.09 -12.38 -20.49
CA SER A 342 9.87 -12.23 -19.05
C SER A 342 8.44 -12.62 -18.69
N VAL A 343 8.25 -13.46 -17.67
CA VAL A 343 6.93 -13.91 -17.20
C VAL A 343 6.90 -13.86 -15.67
N GLY A 344 5.83 -13.35 -15.09
CA GLY A 344 5.65 -13.45 -13.65
C GLY A 344 4.31 -12.95 -13.15
N MET A 345 4.04 -13.29 -11.88
CA MET A 345 2.92 -12.74 -11.12
C MET A 345 3.13 -11.25 -10.81
N ILE A 346 2.07 -10.60 -10.34
CA ILE A 346 2.02 -9.21 -9.90
C ILE A 346 3.29 -8.80 -9.13
N SER A 347 4.23 -8.15 -9.82
CA SER A 347 5.48 -7.72 -9.23
C SER A 347 5.94 -6.44 -9.90
N GLY A 348 6.24 -5.41 -9.09
CA GLY A 348 6.83 -4.18 -9.61
C GLY A 348 8.17 -4.42 -10.30
N ALA A 349 8.87 -5.52 -10.01
CA ALA A 349 10.12 -5.88 -10.67
C ALA A 349 9.95 -6.20 -12.16
N LEU A 350 8.74 -6.54 -12.61
CA LEU A 350 8.43 -6.79 -14.03
C LEU A 350 8.31 -5.49 -14.85
N GLU A 351 8.02 -4.35 -14.21
CA GLU A 351 7.91 -3.06 -14.90
C GLU A 351 9.24 -2.65 -15.53
N GLY A 352 10.36 -2.90 -14.83
CA GLY A 352 11.70 -2.59 -15.31
C GLY A 352 12.02 -3.25 -16.66
N PRO A 353 12.05 -4.59 -16.74
CA PRO A 353 12.24 -5.32 -18.00
C PRO A 353 11.30 -4.88 -19.14
N ALA A 354 10.01 -4.68 -18.85
CA ALA A 354 9.03 -4.26 -19.86
C ALA A 354 9.37 -2.89 -20.48
N LEU A 355 9.81 -1.95 -19.63
CA LEU A 355 10.24 -0.61 -20.04
C LEU A 355 11.65 -0.59 -20.66
N LEU A 356 12.48 -1.60 -20.37
CA LEU A 356 13.71 -1.87 -21.10
C LEU A 356 13.47 -2.59 -22.43
N GLY A 357 12.22 -2.86 -22.80
CA GLY A 357 11.87 -3.46 -24.08
C GLY A 357 11.93 -4.98 -24.14
N ILE A 358 12.06 -5.65 -23.00
CA ILE A 358 11.96 -7.11 -22.92
C ILE A 358 10.47 -7.49 -23.00
N PRO A 359 10.04 -8.32 -23.97
CA PRO A 359 8.68 -8.84 -24.01
C PRO A 359 8.31 -9.46 -22.66
N THR A 360 7.24 -8.97 -22.06
CA THR A 360 6.86 -9.25 -20.67
C THR A 360 5.40 -9.65 -20.57
N MET A 361 5.14 -10.84 -20.06
CA MET A 361 3.81 -11.33 -19.70
C MET A 361 3.59 -11.15 -18.19
N TYR A 362 2.65 -10.29 -17.86
CA TYR A 362 2.22 -10.00 -16.50
C TYR A 362 1.00 -10.85 -16.16
N LEU A 363 1.11 -11.70 -15.15
CA LEU A 363 0.02 -12.55 -14.66
C LEU A 363 -0.64 -11.90 -13.45
N GLU A 364 -1.94 -11.66 -13.52
CA GLU A 364 -2.71 -11.04 -12.44
C GLU A 364 -4.08 -11.69 -12.28
N GLU A 365 -4.51 -11.84 -11.04
CA GLU A 365 -5.85 -12.33 -10.72
C GLU A 365 -6.90 -11.34 -11.22
N ARG A 366 -7.95 -11.84 -11.87
CA ARG A 366 -9.06 -11.03 -12.40
C ARG A 366 -9.80 -10.23 -11.31
N THR A 367 -9.69 -10.67 -10.06
CA THR A 367 -10.26 -10.05 -8.85
C THR A 367 -9.42 -8.89 -8.32
N SER A 368 -8.17 -8.73 -8.75
CA SER A 368 -7.24 -7.75 -8.20
C SER A 368 -7.73 -6.32 -8.44
N GLU A 369 -7.71 -5.48 -7.40
CA GLU A 369 -7.97 -4.04 -7.53
C GLU A 369 -6.95 -3.32 -8.44
N ARG A 370 -5.83 -3.96 -8.75
CA ARG A 370 -4.75 -3.41 -9.59
C ARG A 370 -4.82 -3.86 -11.04
N PHE A 371 -5.73 -4.77 -11.40
CA PHE A 371 -5.87 -5.28 -12.77
C PHE A 371 -5.97 -4.15 -13.80
N ASP A 372 -6.73 -3.09 -13.47
CA ASP A 372 -6.93 -1.96 -14.39
C ASP A 372 -5.68 -1.10 -14.60
N ARG A 373 -4.68 -1.21 -13.73
CA ARG A 373 -3.48 -0.35 -13.74
C ARG A 373 -2.69 -0.48 -15.03
N PHE A 374 -2.57 -1.69 -15.55
CA PHE A 374 -1.74 -1.99 -16.72
C PHE A 374 -2.49 -1.92 -18.05
N HIS A 375 -3.80 -1.66 -18.04
CA HIS A 375 -4.57 -1.47 -19.28
C HIS A 375 -4.02 -0.36 -20.18
N THR A 376 -3.35 0.65 -19.60
CA THR A 376 -2.70 1.71 -20.37
C THR A 376 -1.44 1.25 -21.10
N TRP A 377 -0.88 0.09 -20.76
CA TRP A 377 0.28 -0.53 -21.42
C TRP A 377 -0.14 -1.69 -22.34
N SER A 378 -1.24 -2.37 -22.03
CA SER A 378 -1.81 -3.46 -22.84
C SER A 378 -2.31 -2.99 -24.20
N ASN A 379 -2.79 -3.94 -25.02
CA ASN A 379 -3.34 -3.71 -26.37
C ASN A 379 -2.33 -3.03 -27.31
N GLY A 380 -1.06 -3.45 -27.24
CA GLY A 380 0.01 -2.99 -28.12
C GLY A 380 0.60 -1.62 -27.81
N ARG A 381 0.10 -0.90 -26.79
CA ARG A 381 0.63 0.43 -26.41
C ARG A 381 2.07 0.37 -25.93
N LEU A 382 2.41 -0.67 -25.16
CA LEU A 382 3.79 -1.05 -24.88
C LEU A 382 4.09 -2.34 -25.65
N PRO A 383 4.82 -2.29 -26.77
CA PRO A 383 5.03 -3.46 -27.63
C PRO A 383 5.68 -4.63 -26.90
N GLY A 384 5.09 -5.82 -26.97
CA GLY A 384 5.56 -7.01 -26.26
C GLY A 384 5.18 -7.07 -24.78
N PHE A 385 4.43 -6.09 -24.25
CA PHE A 385 3.83 -6.20 -22.92
C PHE A 385 2.43 -6.80 -23.03
N GLU A 386 2.23 -7.92 -22.33
CA GLU A 386 0.96 -8.61 -22.24
C GLU A 386 0.50 -8.67 -20.79
N HIS A 387 -0.79 -8.44 -20.57
CA HIS A 387 -1.40 -8.56 -19.26
C HIS A 387 -2.45 -9.67 -19.31
N PHE A 388 -2.18 -10.76 -18.64
CA PHE A 388 -3.02 -11.95 -18.65
C PHE A 388 -3.77 -12.10 -17.33
N ALA A 389 -5.09 -12.11 -17.44
CA ALA A 389 -5.97 -12.38 -16.31
C ALA A 389 -5.98 -13.87 -16.00
N ILE A 390 -5.52 -14.26 -14.81
CA ILE A 390 -5.72 -15.62 -14.32
C ILE A 390 -7.02 -15.70 -13.52
N ALA A 391 -7.72 -16.82 -13.67
CA ALA A 391 -9.04 -17.03 -13.08
C ALA A 391 -8.98 -17.20 -11.55
N ALA A 392 -7.88 -17.76 -11.06
CA ALA A 392 -7.61 -17.98 -9.64
C ALA A 392 -6.10 -17.85 -9.37
N PRO A 393 -5.70 -17.54 -8.13
CA PRO A 393 -4.31 -17.59 -7.73
C PRO A 393 -3.73 -18.99 -7.93
N PRO A 394 -2.46 -19.13 -8.36
CA PRO A 394 -1.87 -20.44 -8.56
C PRO A 394 -1.65 -21.19 -7.23
N GLY A 395 -1.43 -20.50 -6.11
CA GLY A 395 -1.07 -21.14 -4.85
C GLY A 395 -2.23 -21.52 -3.95
N TYR A 396 -2.15 -22.72 -3.35
CA TYR A 396 -3.12 -23.18 -2.34
C TYR A 396 -3.27 -22.19 -1.20
N GLU A 397 -2.17 -21.66 -0.64
CA GLU A 397 -2.22 -20.68 0.45
C GLU A 397 -2.82 -19.34 0.01
N GLN A 398 -2.63 -18.95 -1.26
CA GLN A 398 -3.33 -17.80 -1.82
C GLN A 398 -4.82 -18.07 -1.94
N GLN A 399 -5.20 -19.23 -2.49
CA GLN A 399 -6.60 -19.61 -2.66
C GLN A 399 -7.29 -19.69 -1.30
N LYS A 400 -6.64 -20.30 -0.30
CA LYS A 400 -7.11 -20.34 1.09
C LYS A 400 -7.26 -18.94 1.66
N TYR A 401 -6.26 -18.07 1.48
CA TYR A 401 -6.37 -16.68 1.92
C TYR A 401 -7.58 -15.99 1.30
N TRP A 402 -7.79 -16.13 0.00
CA TRP A 402 -8.93 -15.49 -0.65
C TRP A 402 -10.26 -16.10 -0.23
N ALA A 403 -10.31 -17.41 0.05
CA ALA A 403 -11.47 -18.06 0.62
C ALA A 403 -11.76 -17.54 2.04
N ASP A 404 -10.74 -17.38 2.88
CA ASP A 404 -10.89 -16.82 4.24
C ASP A 404 -11.25 -15.33 4.19
N PHE A 405 -10.59 -14.55 3.34
CA PHE A 405 -10.94 -13.17 3.06
C PHE A 405 -12.40 -13.05 2.59
N ALA A 406 -12.89 -13.98 1.76
CA ALA A 406 -14.27 -13.95 1.31
C ALA A 406 -15.26 -14.26 2.45
N LYS A 407 -14.90 -15.08 3.44
CA LYS A 407 -15.74 -15.31 4.62
C LYS A 407 -15.87 -14.04 5.48
N ASP A 408 -14.77 -13.31 5.62
CA ASP A 408 -14.71 -12.10 6.46
C ASP A 408 -15.05 -10.81 5.68
N ALA A 409 -15.15 -10.91 4.35
CA ALA A 409 -15.40 -9.77 3.50
C ALA A 409 -16.85 -9.27 3.67
N PRO A 410 -17.08 -7.95 3.61
CA PRO A 410 -18.42 -7.40 3.47
C PRO A 410 -19.19 -8.15 2.38
N GLU A 411 -20.46 -8.46 2.62
CA GLU A 411 -21.30 -9.32 1.78
C GLU A 411 -21.19 -9.02 0.26
N ARG A 412 -21.04 -7.75 -0.10
CA ARG A 412 -20.83 -7.31 -1.48
C ARG A 412 -19.54 -7.85 -2.12
N LEU A 413 -18.44 -7.87 -1.40
CA LEU A 413 -17.15 -8.41 -1.86
C LEU A 413 -17.18 -9.94 -1.86
N ARG A 414 -17.83 -10.57 -0.88
CA ARG A 414 -18.05 -12.02 -0.84
C ARG A 414 -18.83 -12.50 -2.06
N LYS A 415 -20.01 -11.91 -2.32
CA LYS A 415 -20.83 -12.22 -3.52
C LYS A 415 -20.05 -12.04 -4.81
N ARG A 416 -19.24 -10.98 -4.92
CA ARG A 416 -18.37 -10.74 -6.09
C ARG A 416 -17.31 -11.84 -6.25
N TYR A 417 -16.69 -12.26 -5.16
CA TYR A 417 -15.69 -13.33 -5.18
C TYR A 417 -16.31 -14.69 -5.50
N GLU A 418 -17.45 -15.03 -4.91
CA GLU A 418 -18.20 -16.26 -5.21
C GLU A 418 -18.65 -16.32 -6.67
N ALA A 419 -19.10 -15.20 -7.25
CA ALA A 419 -19.42 -15.10 -8.68
C ALA A 419 -18.17 -15.32 -9.55
N LEU A 420 -17.02 -14.75 -9.17
CA LEU A 420 -15.75 -14.93 -9.89
C LEU A 420 -15.21 -16.37 -9.77
N LEU A 421 -15.35 -17.02 -8.62
CA LEU A 421 -15.02 -18.44 -8.45
C LEU A 421 -15.93 -19.34 -9.28
N ARG A 422 -17.25 -19.07 -9.32
CA ARG A 422 -18.19 -19.78 -10.19
C ARG A 422 -17.81 -19.60 -11.66
N TYR A 423 -17.43 -18.39 -12.06
CA TYR A 423 -16.97 -18.09 -13.41
C TYR A 423 -15.66 -18.81 -13.74
N ALA A 424 -14.70 -18.82 -12.82
CA ALA A 424 -13.41 -19.48 -12.99
C ALA A 424 -13.52 -21.01 -13.09
N LYS A 425 -14.53 -21.61 -12.45
CA LYS A 425 -14.80 -23.05 -12.46
C LYS A 425 -15.67 -23.50 -13.64
N ALA A 426 -16.30 -22.58 -14.36
CA ALA A 426 -17.10 -22.90 -15.52
C ALA A 426 -16.19 -23.43 -16.64
N THR A 427 -16.38 -24.70 -17.02
CA THR A 427 -15.51 -25.40 -17.99
C THR A 427 -16.01 -25.29 -19.43
N ASP A 428 -17.23 -24.80 -19.64
CA ASP A 428 -17.84 -24.66 -20.95
C ASP A 428 -18.56 -23.32 -21.13
N ASN A 429 -18.84 -22.97 -22.39
CA ASN A 429 -19.47 -21.71 -22.77
C ASN A 429 -20.90 -21.56 -22.25
N GLU A 430 -21.60 -22.65 -21.94
CA GLU A 430 -22.98 -22.63 -21.45
C GLU A 430 -23.02 -22.30 -19.95
N GLN A 431 -22.12 -22.87 -19.16
CA GLN A 431 -21.88 -22.52 -17.77
C GLN A 431 -21.38 -21.08 -17.65
N LEU A 432 -20.46 -20.66 -18.54
CA LEU A 432 -20.02 -19.27 -18.64
C LEU A 432 -21.19 -18.34 -18.95
N ALA A 433 -22.09 -18.70 -19.86
CA ALA A 433 -23.27 -17.90 -20.21
C ALA A 433 -24.29 -17.80 -19.08
N LYS A 434 -24.40 -18.79 -18.18
CA LYS A 434 -25.28 -18.75 -16.99
C LYS A 434 -24.69 -17.92 -15.86
N VAL A 435 -23.37 -17.95 -15.68
CA VAL A 435 -22.67 -17.13 -14.68
C VAL A 435 -22.46 -15.68 -15.17
N SER A 436 -22.40 -15.47 -16.48
CA SER A 436 -22.14 -14.17 -17.12
C SER A 436 -23.15 -13.08 -16.73
N PRO A 437 -24.48 -13.27 -16.68
CA PRO A 437 -25.45 -12.26 -16.24
C PRO A 437 -25.27 -11.82 -14.78
N GLU A 438 -25.00 -12.75 -13.87
CA GLU A 438 -24.73 -12.46 -12.44
C GLU A 438 -23.37 -11.78 -12.25
N ALA A 439 -22.35 -12.16 -13.02
CA ALA A 439 -21.05 -11.49 -13.02
C ALA A 439 -21.15 -10.08 -13.63
N LYS A 440 -21.93 -9.91 -14.71
CA LYS A 440 -22.20 -8.64 -15.41
C LYS A 440 -22.99 -7.64 -14.58
N SER A 441 -23.91 -8.09 -13.72
CA SER A 441 -24.64 -7.20 -12.80
C SER A 441 -23.74 -6.60 -11.70
N VAL A 442 -22.54 -7.17 -11.51
CA VAL A 442 -21.48 -6.67 -10.62
C VAL A 442 -20.43 -5.81 -11.40
N GLU A 443 -20.64 -5.56 -12.71
CA GLU A 443 -19.75 -4.79 -13.61
C GLU A 443 -20.13 -3.30 -13.84
N PRO A 444 -20.21 -2.38 -12.87
CA PRO A 444 -20.33 -0.96 -13.23
C PRO A 444 -19.08 -0.32 -13.84
N ARG A 445 -17.97 -1.06 -14.09
CA ARG A 445 -16.69 -0.45 -14.54
C ARG A 445 -15.96 -1.13 -15.70
N LEU A 446 -16.52 -2.20 -16.28
CA LEU A 446 -15.81 -3.09 -17.23
C LEU A 446 -16.26 -2.99 -18.71
N GLY A 447 -17.03 -1.95 -19.07
CA GLY A 447 -17.66 -1.79 -20.39
C GLY A 447 -16.74 -1.54 -21.61
N TYR A 448 -15.53 -2.11 -21.67
CA TYR A 448 -14.64 -1.98 -22.83
C TYR A 448 -14.03 -3.29 -23.35
N ALA A 449 -14.25 -4.43 -22.68
CA ALA A 449 -13.62 -5.69 -23.10
C ALA A 449 -14.54 -6.66 -23.87
N LEU A 450 -15.86 -6.45 -23.92
CA LEU A 450 -16.79 -7.49 -24.37
C LEU A 450 -17.74 -7.15 -25.53
N ASP A 451 -17.59 -6.02 -26.21
CA ASP A 451 -18.33 -5.80 -27.47
C ASP A 451 -17.40 -5.38 -28.60
N ARG A 452 -16.86 -6.40 -29.29
CA ARG A 452 -16.16 -6.26 -30.58
C ARG A 452 -17.11 -6.42 -31.78
N SER A 453 -18.43 -6.53 -31.55
CA SER A 453 -19.40 -6.84 -32.61
C SER A 453 -20.30 -5.69 -33.03
N ALA A 454 -20.48 -4.64 -32.22
CA ALA A 454 -21.34 -3.52 -32.59
C ALA A 454 -20.61 -2.41 -33.37
N ALA A 455 -21.19 -2.00 -34.50
CA ALA A 455 -20.76 -0.85 -35.29
C ALA A 455 -20.80 0.46 -34.47
N PRO A 456 -19.90 1.43 -34.74
CA PRO A 456 -19.71 2.62 -33.90
C PRO A 456 -20.97 3.51 -33.75
N GLU A 457 -21.87 3.47 -34.71
CA GLU A 457 -23.03 4.37 -34.83
C GLU A 457 -24.26 3.99 -33.98
N HIS A 458 -24.19 2.94 -33.16
CA HIS A 458 -25.31 2.50 -32.30
C HIS A 458 -24.99 2.49 -30.79
N ARG A 459 -23.93 3.16 -30.35
CA ARG A 459 -23.60 3.26 -28.91
C ARG A 459 -24.38 4.40 -28.23
N PRO A 460 -25.21 4.15 -27.21
CA PRO A 460 -25.83 5.21 -26.41
C PRO A 460 -24.77 6.00 -25.64
N ASP A 461 -24.97 7.31 -25.47
CA ASP A 461 -24.08 8.20 -24.71
C ASP A 461 -23.85 7.65 -23.29
N ALA A 462 -22.59 7.39 -22.95
CA ALA A 462 -22.14 6.89 -21.65
C ALA A 462 -22.58 7.81 -20.50
N THR A 463 -22.83 9.08 -20.78
CA THR A 463 -23.27 10.10 -19.82
C THR A 463 -24.71 9.83 -19.33
N ASP A 464 -25.60 9.38 -20.21
CA ASP A 464 -27.01 9.16 -19.84
C ASP A 464 -27.19 7.86 -19.05
N LYS A 465 -26.40 6.81 -19.36
CA LYS A 465 -26.34 5.59 -18.54
C LYS A 465 -25.82 5.87 -17.12
N MET A 466 -24.81 6.75 -16.99
CA MET A 466 -24.27 7.14 -15.69
C MET A 466 -25.28 7.95 -14.86
N ARG A 467 -26.07 8.83 -15.48
CA ARG A 467 -27.14 9.58 -14.79
C ARG A 467 -28.30 8.70 -14.35
N ALA A 468 -28.71 7.75 -15.17
CA ALA A 468 -29.77 6.80 -14.80
C ALA A 468 -29.35 5.94 -13.60
N LEU A 469 -28.11 5.43 -13.60
CA LEU A 469 -27.55 4.63 -12.51
C LEU A 469 -27.46 5.42 -11.19
N ALA A 470 -27.05 6.70 -11.27
CA ALA A 470 -26.93 7.56 -10.09
C ALA A 470 -28.29 7.86 -9.42
N ARG A 471 -29.38 7.91 -10.20
CA ARG A 471 -30.74 8.08 -9.67
C ARG A 471 -31.20 6.84 -8.93
N THR A 472 -31.01 5.65 -9.50
CA THR A 472 -31.38 4.38 -8.85
C THR A 472 -30.69 4.20 -7.50
N PHE A 473 -29.40 4.54 -7.38
CA PHE A 473 -28.69 4.46 -6.08
C PHE A 473 -29.19 5.48 -5.04
N ALA A 474 -29.63 6.66 -5.47
CA ALA A 474 -30.18 7.66 -4.57
C ALA A 474 -31.55 7.21 -4.03
N ASP A 475 -32.36 6.58 -4.87
CA ASP A 475 -33.69 6.07 -4.51
C ASP A 475 -33.60 4.85 -3.56
N GLU A 476 -32.65 3.94 -3.80
CA GLU A 476 -32.40 2.78 -2.92
C GLU A 476 -31.89 3.19 -1.53
N ALA A 477 -30.96 4.15 -1.46
CA ALA A 477 -30.45 4.67 -0.18
C ALA A 477 -31.52 5.41 0.63
N LEU A 478 -32.43 6.11 -0.06
CA LEU A 478 -33.58 6.77 0.58
C LEU A 478 -34.56 5.74 1.15
N ALA A 479 -34.84 4.65 0.41
CA ALA A 479 -35.70 3.57 0.87
C ALA A 479 -35.13 2.84 2.10
N GLU A 480 -33.82 2.58 2.11
CA GLU A 480 -33.15 1.92 3.24
C GLU A 480 -33.16 2.79 4.50
N LYS A 481 -32.93 4.11 4.35
CA LYS A 481 -33.05 5.08 5.44
C LYS A 481 -34.47 5.10 6.03
N MET A 482 -35.50 5.14 5.17
CA MET A 482 -36.90 5.14 5.62
C MET A 482 -37.27 3.85 6.34
N ALA A 483 -36.75 2.70 5.90
CA ALA A 483 -36.95 1.42 6.57
C ALA A 483 -36.29 1.38 7.97
N LEU A 484 -35.12 1.98 8.12
CA LEU A 484 -34.40 2.10 9.39
C LEU A 484 -35.12 3.03 10.37
N GLU A 485 -35.58 4.19 9.91
CA GLU A 485 -36.36 5.14 10.70
C GLU A 485 -37.70 4.53 11.16
N ALA A 486 -38.37 3.76 10.29
CA ALA A 486 -39.59 3.02 10.66
C ALA A 486 -39.33 1.86 11.64
N ARG A 487 -38.09 1.38 11.74
CA ARG A 487 -37.68 0.35 12.69
C ARG A 487 -37.40 0.95 14.07
N PHE A 488 -36.76 2.11 14.10
CA PHE A 488 -36.53 2.88 15.33
C PHE A 488 -37.82 3.47 15.90
N ALA A 489 -38.74 3.95 15.06
CA ALA A 489 -40.04 4.44 15.51
C ALA A 489 -40.89 3.35 16.21
N ARG A 490 -40.65 2.07 15.91
CA ARG A 490 -41.33 0.93 16.54
C ARG A 490 -40.78 0.54 17.91
N LEU A 491 -39.58 0.99 18.27
CA LEU A 491 -38.93 0.60 19.52
C LEU A 491 -39.37 1.45 20.72
N GLY A 492 -40.09 2.56 20.50
CA GLY A 492 -40.53 3.46 21.55
C GLY A 492 -39.36 4.16 22.28
N PRO A 493 -39.60 5.28 22.99
CA PRO A 493 -38.56 6.00 23.70
C PRO A 493 -38.01 5.29 24.95
N ASP A 494 -38.66 4.21 25.41
CA ASP A 494 -38.40 3.60 26.73
C ASP A 494 -37.80 2.18 26.68
N ALA A 495 -37.38 1.67 25.52
CA ALA A 495 -36.75 0.35 25.44
C ALA A 495 -35.33 0.36 26.06
N THR A 496 -35.23 -0.06 27.31
CA THR A 496 -33.96 -0.41 27.96
C THR A 496 -33.64 -1.89 27.74
N PRO A 497 -32.38 -2.26 27.40
CA PRO A 497 -31.99 -3.66 27.35
C PRO A 497 -31.89 -4.18 28.78
N GLN A 498 -32.88 -4.98 29.22
CA GLN A 498 -32.74 -5.79 30.42
C GLN A 498 -31.94 -7.05 30.10
N SER A 499 -30.99 -7.32 30.99
CA SER A 499 -29.94 -8.33 30.95
C SER A 499 -30.45 -9.76 31.19
N ASP A 500 -30.14 -10.67 30.26
CA ASP A 500 -30.06 -12.10 30.55
C ASP A 500 -28.66 -12.38 31.13
N ALA A 501 -28.57 -12.50 32.45
CA ALA A 501 -27.32 -12.77 33.17
C ALA A 501 -26.75 -14.19 32.95
N ASN A 502 -27.40 -15.02 32.12
CA ASN A 502 -26.95 -16.38 31.77
C ASN A 502 -26.19 -16.45 30.43
N GLU A 503 -26.00 -15.34 29.72
CA GLU A 503 -25.33 -15.32 28.40
C GLU A 503 -23.79 -15.27 28.50
N PHE A 504 -23.24 -15.28 29.73
CA PHE A 504 -21.79 -15.18 29.99
C PHE A 504 -21.23 -16.36 30.81
N ASP A 505 -21.89 -17.51 30.79
CA ASP A 505 -21.27 -18.74 31.27
C ASP A 505 -20.21 -19.22 30.27
N LEU A 506 -18.96 -19.15 30.69
CA LEU A 506 -17.85 -19.75 29.95
C LEU A 506 -18.06 -21.26 29.89
N THR A 507 -18.02 -21.80 28.68
CA THR A 507 -18.06 -23.24 28.46
C THR A 507 -16.81 -23.93 29.05
N GLU A 508 -16.90 -25.23 29.39
CA GLU A 508 -15.74 -25.99 29.87
C GLU A 508 -14.48 -25.88 28.98
N PRO A 509 -14.59 -25.87 27.63
CA PRO A 509 -13.45 -25.59 26.75
C PRO A 509 -12.85 -24.20 26.92
N GLU A 510 -13.67 -23.16 27.15
CA GLU A 510 -13.19 -21.79 27.36
C GLU A 510 -12.50 -21.64 28.71
N TRP A 511 -13.01 -22.33 29.74
CA TRP A 511 -12.33 -22.47 31.04
C TRP A 511 -10.99 -23.19 30.91
N ALA A 512 -10.95 -24.30 30.18
CA ALA A 512 -9.72 -25.05 29.94
C ALA A 512 -8.69 -24.23 29.16
N GLU A 513 -9.13 -23.39 28.21
CA GLU A 513 -8.26 -22.46 27.48
C GLU A 513 -7.69 -21.39 28.42
N ILE A 514 -8.51 -20.72 29.23
CA ILE A 514 -8.06 -19.70 30.21
C ILE A 514 -7.06 -20.31 31.20
N ILE A 515 -7.35 -21.49 31.74
CA ILE A 515 -6.45 -22.21 32.67
C ILE A 515 -5.14 -22.57 31.98
N HIS A 516 -5.18 -23.08 30.75
CA HIS A 516 -3.99 -23.39 29.97
C HIS A 516 -3.12 -22.15 29.73
N TRP A 517 -3.73 -21.01 29.46
CA TRP A 517 -3.06 -19.72 29.25
C TRP A 517 -2.41 -19.18 30.53
N VAL A 518 -3.11 -19.27 31.67
CA VAL A 518 -2.56 -18.89 32.97
C VAL A 518 -1.40 -19.80 33.37
N GLN A 519 -1.51 -21.11 33.11
CA GLN A 519 -0.45 -22.09 33.36
C GLN A 519 0.77 -21.88 32.47
N THR A 520 0.59 -21.51 31.21
CA THR A 520 1.70 -21.22 30.29
C THR A 520 2.35 -19.86 30.55
N GLY A 521 1.62 -18.91 31.16
CA GLY A 521 2.12 -17.60 31.56
C GLY A 521 2.91 -17.55 32.87
N SER A 522 2.58 -18.37 33.87
CA SER A 522 3.11 -18.19 35.25
C SER A 522 4.59 -18.56 35.50
N LEU A 523 5.37 -18.92 34.47
CA LEU A 523 6.76 -19.41 34.54
C LEU A 523 7.01 -20.65 35.43
N ALA A 524 6.05 -21.05 36.28
CA ALA A 524 6.10 -22.24 37.11
C ALA A 524 5.50 -23.44 36.38
N ARG A 525 6.26 -24.53 36.25
CA ARG A 525 5.84 -25.79 35.61
C ARG A 525 4.77 -26.57 36.38
N ASN A 526 4.04 -25.93 37.30
CA ASN A 526 3.08 -26.60 38.16
C ASN A 526 1.67 -26.39 37.59
N ARG A 527 0.98 -27.49 37.29
CA ARG A 527 -0.47 -27.44 37.03
C ARG A 527 -1.17 -26.86 38.26
N LEU A 528 -2.19 -26.03 38.04
CA LEU A 528 -3.13 -25.63 39.10
C LEU A 528 -3.59 -26.89 39.84
N SER A 529 -3.59 -26.86 41.17
CA SER A 529 -4.19 -27.95 41.92
C SER A 529 -5.72 -27.90 41.74
N ALA A 530 -6.39 -29.05 41.81
CA ALA A 530 -7.86 -29.10 41.72
C ALA A 530 -8.56 -28.20 42.77
N PRO A 531 -8.06 -28.06 44.02
CA PRO A 531 -8.55 -27.07 44.97
C PRO A 531 -8.43 -25.61 44.51
N ASP A 532 -7.32 -25.26 43.87
CA ASP A 532 -7.10 -23.90 43.37
C ASP A 532 -8.02 -23.58 42.19
N GLU A 533 -8.17 -24.53 41.26
CA GLU A 533 -9.12 -24.41 40.15
C GLU A 533 -10.56 -24.24 40.67
N ALA A 534 -10.97 -25.07 41.63
CA ALA A 534 -12.30 -24.97 42.24
C ALA A 534 -12.51 -23.66 43.01
N THR A 535 -11.44 -23.07 43.53
CA THR A 535 -11.47 -21.76 44.21
C THR A 535 -11.66 -20.62 43.20
N LEU A 536 -10.93 -20.64 42.07
CA LEU A 536 -11.10 -19.66 41.00
C LEU A 536 -12.46 -19.75 40.33
N ARG A 537 -12.97 -20.96 40.07
CA ARG A 537 -14.31 -21.17 39.49
C ARG A 537 -15.41 -20.65 40.40
N ARG A 538 -15.35 -20.95 41.71
CA ARG A 538 -16.33 -20.39 42.67
C ARG A 538 -16.27 -18.87 42.72
N ALA A 539 -15.06 -18.31 42.78
CA ALA A 539 -14.89 -16.86 42.84
C ALA A 539 -15.32 -16.15 41.54
N TRP A 540 -15.23 -16.81 40.38
CA TRP A 540 -15.70 -16.24 39.12
C TRP A 540 -17.20 -15.94 39.12
N HIS A 541 -18.00 -16.84 39.71
CA HIS A 541 -19.45 -16.68 39.82
C HIS A 541 -19.88 -15.79 40.99
N SER A 542 -18.93 -15.22 41.74
CA SER A 542 -19.18 -14.31 42.86
C SER A 542 -19.10 -12.84 42.41
N SER A 543 -18.19 -12.04 43.00
CA SER A 543 -17.91 -10.67 42.59
C SER A 543 -16.55 -10.52 41.91
N PRO A 544 -16.32 -9.44 41.15
CA PRO A 544 -14.98 -9.11 40.63
C PRO A 544 -13.90 -9.01 41.70
N GLU A 545 -14.24 -8.47 42.87
CA GLU A 545 -13.33 -8.30 44.00
C GLU A 545 -12.95 -9.66 44.62
N GLU A 546 -13.91 -10.57 44.73
CA GLU A 546 -13.69 -11.91 45.27
C GLU A 546 -12.92 -12.78 44.27
N PHE A 547 -13.21 -12.68 42.96
CA PHE A 547 -12.39 -13.31 41.92
C PHE A 547 -10.95 -12.81 41.94
N LYS A 548 -10.74 -11.49 42.03
CA LYS A 548 -9.40 -10.89 42.14
C LYS A 548 -8.66 -11.41 43.37
N SER A 549 -9.32 -11.45 44.53
CA SER A 549 -8.70 -11.93 45.77
C SER A 549 -8.35 -13.43 45.70
N ALA A 550 -9.25 -14.26 45.15
CA ALA A 550 -8.99 -15.69 44.93
C ALA A 550 -7.84 -15.91 43.95
N PHE A 551 -7.78 -15.13 42.87
CA PHE A 551 -6.71 -15.18 41.89
C PHE A 551 -5.35 -14.79 42.51
N GLU A 552 -5.30 -13.71 43.28
CA GLU A 552 -4.09 -13.30 44.00
C GLU A 552 -3.64 -14.34 45.04
N GLY A 553 -4.58 -15.04 45.69
CA GLY A 553 -4.29 -16.12 46.63
C GLY A 553 -3.75 -17.40 45.99
N VAL A 554 -4.26 -17.76 44.81
CA VAL A 554 -3.81 -18.94 44.04
C VAL A 554 -2.46 -18.72 43.35
N PHE A 555 -2.13 -17.47 43.02
CA PHE A 555 -0.86 -17.11 42.39
C PHE A 555 0.00 -16.15 43.25
N PRO A 556 0.51 -16.58 44.42
CA PRO A 556 1.34 -15.73 45.29
C PRO A 556 2.63 -15.23 44.60
N ALA A 557 3.10 -15.96 43.58
CA ALA A 557 4.31 -15.68 42.84
C ALA A 557 4.29 -14.34 42.07
N ALA A 558 3.10 -13.77 41.80
CA ALA A 558 2.95 -12.50 41.08
C ALA A 558 3.56 -11.28 41.81
N ARG A 559 3.94 -11.41 43.09
CA ARG A 559 4.66 -10.35 43.84
C ARG A 559 6.12 -10.66 44.16
N GLY A 560 6.62 -11.88 43.99
CA GLY A 560 7.85 -12.29 44.68
C GLY A 560 8.89 -13.14 43.93
N ALA A 561 8.61 -13.64 42.73
CA ALA A 561 9.41 -14.75 42.17
C ALA A 561 10.54 -14.38 41.18
N VAL A 562 10.92 -13.10 41.02
CA VAL A 562 12.03 -12.72 40.10
C VAL A 562 13.35 -12.42 40.81
N THR A 563 13.39 -12.32 42.15
CA THR A 563 14.59 -11.83 42.86
C THR A 563 15.54 -12.88 43.45
N THR A 564 15.27 -14.20 43.40
CA THR A 564 16.11 -15.18 44.12
C THR A 564 16.56 -16.43 43.35
N ALA A 565 16.29 -16.55 42.05
CA ALA A 565 16.84 -17.68 41.28
C ALA A 565 18.29 -17.41 40.84
N ALA A 566 19.27 -17.89 41.62
CA ALA A 566 20.67 -17.92 41.19
C ALA A 566 20.85 -18.83 39.96
N PRO A 567 21.61 -18.43 38.92
CA PRO A 567 21.67 -19.16 37.67
C PRO A 567 22.55 -20.42 37.76
N PRO A 568 22.21 -21.50 37.05
CA PRO A 568 23.06 -22.68 36.97
C PRO A 568 24.33 -22.34 36.19
N LYS A 569 25.49 -22.64 36.79
CA LYS A 569 26.79 -22.54 36.11
C LYS A 569 26.88 -23.63 35.04
N ALA A 570 26.83 -23.26 33.76
CA ALA A 570 27.27 -24.16 32.69
C ALA A 570 27.87 -23.39 31.51
N LYS A 571 29.09 -23.82 31.16
CA LYS A 571 29.89 -23.44 29.99
C LYS A 571 29.24 -24.00 28.73
N ASN A 572 28.91 -23.14 27.76
CA ASN A 572 29.06 -23.29 26.30
C ASN A 572 27.96 -22.56 25.50
N LYS A 573 28.43 -21.83 24.48
CA LYS A 573 27.73 -21.14 23.37
C LYS A 573 26.66 -20.10 23.72
N ALA A 574 27.00 -18.85 23.43
CA ALA A 574 26.12 -17.69 23.38
C ALA A 574 25.05 -17.85 22.30
N ILE A 575 23.91 -18.44 22.66
CA ILE A 575 22.64 -18.17 22.00
C ILE A 575 22.05 -16.93 22.69
N SER A 576 21.75 -15.89 21.92
CA SER A 576 21.28 -14.62 22.47
C SER A 576 20.01 -14.83 23.30
N ARG A 577 20.05 -14.47 24.58
CA ARG A 577 18.93 -14.63 25.53
C ARG A 577 17.62 -13.94 25.10
N LYS A 578 17.70 -12.95 24.19
CA LYS A 578 16.55 -12.30 23.54
C LYS A 578 15.63 -13.23 22.73
N ALA A 579 16.06 -14.45 22.41
CA ALA A 579 15.29 -15.38 21.60
C ALA A 579 14.24 -16.22 22.36
N SER A 580 14.17 -16.15 23.70
CA SER A 580 13.38 -17.14 24.46
C SER A 580 11.96 -16.72 24.87
N TYR A 581 11.67 -15.42 25.04
CA TYR A 581 10.36 -14.97 25.53
C TYR A 581 9.40 -14.40 24.47
N GLY A 582 9.88 -14.20 23.24
CA GLY A 582 9.08 -13.65 22.14
C GLY A 582 7.75 -14.38 21.86
N PRO A 583 7.71 -15.73 21.88
CA PRO A 583 6.45 -16.47 21.76
C PRO A 583 5.46 -16.15 22.88
N TYR A 584 5.91 -16.04 24.13
CA TYR A 584 5.06 -15.77 25.31
C TYR A 584 4.50 -14.34 25.28
N ILE A 585 5.33 -13.35 24.95
CA ILE A 585 4.88 -11.95 24.79
C ILE A 585 3.84 -11.85 23.66
N SER A 586 4.06 -12.52 22.53
CA SER A 586 3.08 -12.56 21.43
C SER A 586 1.79 -13.25 21.84
N ALA A 587 1.88 -14.24 22.70
CA ALA A 587 0.76 -15.01 23.19
C ALA A 587 -0.10 -14.15 24.15
N ILE A 588 0.54 -13.48 25.12
CA ILE A 588 -0.12 -12.54 26.05
C ILE A 588 -0.82 -11.39 25.31
N ASN A 589 -0.17 -10.80 24.30
CA ASN A 589 -0.79 -9.73 23.50
C ASN A 589 -2.05 -10.20 22.74
N LYS A 590 -2.02 -11.41 22.15
CA LYS A 590 -3.22 -11.97 21.48
C LYS A 590 -4.37 -12.23 22.44
N TRP A 591 -4.06 -12.67 23.67
CA TRP A 591 -5.07 -12.88 24.70
C TRP A 591 -5.69 -11.53 25.13
N MET A 592 -4.87 -10.51 25.39
CA MET A 592 -5.37 -9.17 25.75
C MET A 592 -6.24 -8.56 24.63
N ASP A 593 -5.87 -8.76 23.36
CA ASP A 593 -6.69 -8.29 22.23
C ASP A 593 -8.07 -8.96 22.20
N LYS A 594 -8.14 -10.28 22.42
CA LYS A 594 -9.42 -11.01 22.49
C LYS A 594 -10.29 -10.57 23.66
N VAL A 595 -9.67 -10.40 24.83
CA VAL A 595 -10.40 -10.07 26.06
C VAL A 595 -10.84 -8.61 26.11
N SER A 596 -10.12 -7.70 25.45
CA SER A 596 -10.51 -6.28 25.32
C SER A 596 -11.86 -6.04 24.62
N LEU A 597 -12.39 -7.06 23.93
CA LEU A 597 -13.70 -7.03 23.28
C LEU A 597 -14.85 -7.38 24.25
N VAL A 598 -14.54 -7.96 25.41
CA VAL A 598 -15.52 -8.35 26.43
C VAL A 598 -15.55 -7.28 27.52
N ARG A 599 -16.69 -6.59 27.68
CA ARG A 599 -16.87 -5.53 28.69
C ARG A 599 -17.30 -6.11 30.04
N ASP A 600 -16.41 -6.87 30.68
CA ASP A 600 -16.63 -7.40 32.04
C ASP A 600 -15.51 -6.93 33.01
N PRO A 601 -15.84 -6.30 34.15
CA PRO A 601 -14.85 -5.83 35.13
C PRO A 601 -13.92 -6.93 35.68
N ARG A 602 -14.33 -8.20 35.66
CA ARG A 602 -13.48 -9.33 36.07
C ARG A 602 -12.27 -9.50 35.14
N PHE A 603 -12.45 -9.20 33.86
CA PHE A 603 -11.38 -9.26 32.87
C PHE A 603 -10.39 -8.09 32.98
N ASP A 604 -10.78 -6.95 33.57
CA ASP A 604 -9.88 -5.82 33.80
C ASP A 604 -8.76 -6.19 34.78
N ALA A 605 -9.08 -6.95 35.83
CA ALA A 605 -8.11 -7.43 36.81
C ALA A 605 -7.09 -8.41 36.17
N VAL A 606 -7.56 -9.36 35.37
CA VAL A 606 -6.69 -10.32 34.67
C VAL A 606 -5.86 -9.61 33.59
N THR A 607 -6.44 -8.63 32.90
CA THR A 607 -5.74 -7.82 31.89
C THR A 607 -4.62 -6.98 32.50
N ALA A 608 -4.85 -6.38 33.67
CA ALA A 608 -3.82 -5.64 34.39
C ALA A 608 -2.62 -6.53 34.76
N LEU A 609 -2.89 -7.75 35.23
CA LEU A 609 -1.85 -8.72 35.57
C LEU A 609 -1.08 -9.22 34.34
N MET A 610 -1.79 -9.56 33.26
CA MET A 610 -1.16 -10.02 32.01
C MET A 610 -0.29 -8.92 31.39
N ARG A 611 -0.67 -7.64 31.56
CA ARG A 611 0.12 -6.49 31.16
C ARG A 611 1.41 -6.39 31.99
N ASP A 612 1.33 -6.51 33.31
CA ASP A 612 2.49 -6.51 34.19
C ASP A 612 3.46 -7.66 33.88
N LEU A 613 2.94 -8.88 33.68
CA LEU A 613 3.74 -10.04 33.28
C LEU A 613 4.42 -9.84 31.92
N ARG A 614 3.72 -9.26 30.94
CA ARG A 614 4.32 -8.93 29.64
C ARG A 614 5.47 -7.95 29.80
N ASP A 615 5.30 -6.91 30.62
CA ASP A 615 6.29 -5.87 30.82
C ASP A 615 7.53 -6.46 31.53
N GLN A 616 7.33 -7.33 32.52
CA GLN A 616 8.42 -8.09 33.17
C GLN A 616 9.16 -9.05 32.22
N LEU A 617 8.49 -9.63 31.22
CA LEU A 617 9.12 -10.49 30.22
C LEU A 617 9.87 -9.70 29.13
N GLN A 618 9.54 -8.41 28.97
CA GLN A 618 10.16 -7.51 28.00
C GLN A 618 11.46 -6.89 28.53
N ASP A 619 11.49 -6.56 29.82
CA ASP A 619 12.67 -6.11 30.56
C ASP A 619 13.72 -7.22 30.72
#